data_AF-A0A916Z6C8-F1
#
_entry.id   AF-A0A916Z6C8-F1
#
_cell.length_a   1.000
_cell.length_b   1.000
_cell.length_c   1.000
_cell.angle_alpha   90.00
_cell.angle_beta   90.00
_cell.angle_gamma   90.00
#
_symmetry.space_group_name_H-M   'P 1'
#
loop_
_entity.id
_entity.type
_entity.pdbx_description
1 polymer ?
#
loop_
_entity_poly.entity_id
_entity_poly.type
_entity_poly.pdbx_seq_one_letter_code
_entity_poly.pdbx_strand_id
1 'polypeptide(L)' 'MDITPQEENMIKALREAALPPLFVLIRIRNDVSNDTKNVEKSRRDDVVKTLEKYIGPLWEDYHEGKNSQAKE' A
#
# COMPACT_ATOMS: atom_id res chain seq x y z
N MET A 1 -5.94 -6.38 -17.54
CA MET A 1 -4.56 -6.16 -17.10
C MET A 1 -3.99 -7.54 -16.83
N ASP A 2 -3.02 -7.96 -17.62
CA ASP A 2 -2.29 -9.20 -17.40
C ASP A 2 -1.30 -8.98 -16.25
N ILE A 3 -1.43 -9.79 -15.21
CA ILE A 3 -0.60 -9.74 -14.02
C ILE A 3 0.67 -10.53 -14.31
N THR A 4 1.84 -9.94 -14.09
CA THR A 4 3.12 -10.63 -14.30
C THR A 4 3.33 -11.72 -13.25
N PRO A 5 4.13 -12.77 -13.55
CA PRO A 5 4.44 -13.82 -12.57
C PRO A 5 5.10 -13.29 -11.29
N GLN A 6 5.83 -12.17 -11.38
CA GLN A 6 6.42 -11.51 -10.21
C GLN A 6 5.34 -10.87 -9.34
N GLU A 7 4.40 -10.14 -9.94
CA GLU A 7 3.27 -9.56 -9.23
C GLU A 7 2.40 -10.65 -8.59
N GLU A 8 2.20 -11.79 -9.27
CA GLU A 8 1.43 -12.91 -8.75
C GLU A 8 2.08 -13.55 -7.50
N ASN A 9 3.40 -13.74 -7.52
CA ASN A 9 4.16 -14.24 -6.36
C ASN A 9 4.16 -13.24 -5.20
N MET A 10 4.23 -11.94 -5.50
CA MET A 10 4.15 -10.90 -4.49
C MET A 10 2.76 -10.89 -3.84
N ILE A 11 1.69 -10.97 -4.64
CA ILE A 11 0.31 -11.07 -4.14
C ILE A 11 0.12 -12.31 -3.26
N LYS A 12 0.68 -13.47 -3.65
CA LYS A 12 0.66 -14.69 -2.82
C LYS A 12 1.36 -14.48 -1.48
N ALA A 13 2.60 -14.00 -1.48
CA ALA A 13 3.35 -13.75 -0.25
C ALA A 13 2.63 -12.78 0.69
N LEU A 14 1.96 -11.76 0.14
CA LEU A 14 1.19 -10.79 0.91
C LEU A 14 -0.08 -11.39 1.52
N ARG A 15 -0.78 -12.25 0.77
CA ARG A 15 -1.94 -13.01 1.28
C ARG A 15 -1.53 -14.04 2.33
N GLU A 16 -0.43 -14.75 2.11
CA GLU A 16 0.10 -15.77 3.03
C GLU A 16 0.62 -15.16 4.34
N ALA A 17 1.21 -13.96 4.27
CA ALA A 17 1.64 -13.23 5.46
C ALA A 17 0.47 -12.61 6.25
N ALA A 18 -0.78 -12.81 5.80
CA ALA A 18 -2.00 -12.18 6.34
C ALA A 18 -1.86 -10.65 6.49
N LEU A 19 -0.97 -10.03 5.71
CA LEU A 19 -0.71 -8.61 5.82
C LEU A 19 -1.87 -7.87 5.15
N PRO A 20 -2.56 -6.96 5.88
CA PRO A 20 -3.64 -6.20 5.29
C PRO A 20 -3.13 -5.44 4.05
N PRO A 21 -3.89 -5.37 2.95
CA PRO A 21 -3.51 -4.62 1.75
C PRO A 21 -3.04 -3.19 2.06
N LEU A 22 -3.67 -2.54 3.05
CA LEU A 22 -3.29 -1.23 3.57
C LEU A 22 -1.83 -1.20 4.09
N PHE A 23 -1.42 -2.20 4.87
CA PHE A 23 -0.06 -2.29 5.42
C PHE A 23 0.99 -2.39 4.30
N VAL A 24 0.68 -3.17 3.27
CA VAL A 24 1.56 -3.33 2.11
C VAL A 24 1.75 -2.01 1.37
N LEU A 25 0.64 -1.31 1.09
CA LEU A 25 0.69 -0.03 0.38
C LEU A 25 1.47 1.02 1.16
N ILE A 26 1.30 1.08 2.49
CA ILE A 26 2.07 1.96 3.37
C ILE A 26 3.57 1.62 3.31
N ARG A 27 3.92 0.33 3.35
CA ARG A 27 5.33 -0.11 3.24
C ARG A 27 5.94 0.33 1.92
N ILE A 28 5.27 0.09 0.80
CA ILE A 28 5.75 0.47 -0.54
C ILE A 28 5.90 2.00 -0.63
N ARG A 29 4.92 2.75 -0.12
CA ARG A 29 4.98 4.22 -0.07
C ARG A 29 6.21 4.71 0.70
N ASN A 30 6.53 4.08 1.83
CA ASN A 30 7.70 4.42 2.62
C ASN A 30 9.02 4.03 1.93
N ASP A 31 9.08 2.87 1.29
CA ASP A 31 10.26 2.41 0.56
C ASP A 31 10.58 3.36 -0.60
N VAL A 32 9.57 3.69 -1.41
CA VAL A 32 9.69 4.64 -2.52
C VAL A 32 10.09 6.03 -2.01
N SER A 33 9.45 6.54 -0.95
CA SER A 33 9.76 7.85 -0.37
C SER A 33 11.23 7.96 0.09
N ASN A 34 11.79 6.86 0.59
CA ASN A 34 13.17 6.80 1.07
C ASN A 34 14.21 6.47 -0.02
N ASP A 35 13.79 6.04 -1.21
CA ASP A 35 14.72 5.75 -2.32
C ASP A 35 15.27 7.05 -2.94
N THR A 36 16.26 7.62 -2.25
CA THR A 36 17.00 8.82 -2.64
C THR A 36 18.06 8.59 -3.69
N LYS A 37 18.35 7.33 -4.05
CA LYS A 37 19.53 6.97 -4.84
C LYS A 37 19.19 6.50 -6.25
N ASN A 38 18.09 5.77 -6.43
CA ASN A 38 17.75 5.14 -7.71
C ASN A 38 16.61 5.87 -8.45
N VAL A 39 15.80 6.65 -7.73
CA VAL A 39 14.61 7.32 -8.29
C VAL A 39 14.72 8.84 -8.13
N GLU A 40 14.57 9.53 -9.27
CA GLU A 40 14.50 10.98 -9.31
C GLU A 40 13.36 11.51 -8.44
N LYS A 41 13.60 12.64 -7.77
CA LYS A 41 12.66 13.21 -6.79
C LYS A 41 11.26 13.45 -7.38
N SER A 42 11.13 13.99 -8.59
CA SER A 42 9.81 14.26 -9.18
C SER A 42 9.02 12.97 -9.40
N ARG A 43 9.66 11.93 -9.94
CA ARG A 43 9.01 10.62 -10.15
C ARG A 43 8.62 9.97 -8.82
N ARG A 44 9.46 10.13 -7.80
CA ARG A 44 9.15 9.64 -6.46
C ARG A 44 7.93 10.32 -5.86
N ASP A 45 7.87 11.65 -5.95
CA ASP A 45 6.74 12.44 -5.44
C ASP A 45 5.44 12.06 -6.17
N ASP A 46 5.46 11.87 -7.49
CA ASP A 46 4.30 11.39 -8.27
C ASP A 46 3.81 10.00 -7.83
N VAL A 47 4.73 9.07 -7.60
CA VAL A 47 4.39 7.71 -7.15
C VAL A 47 3.84 7.74 -5.72
N VAL A 48 4.46 8.50 -4.81
CA VAL A 48 3.99 8.66 -3.42
C VAL A 48 2.59 9.26 -3.41
N LYS A 49 2.36 10.34 -4.16
CA LYS A 49 1.06 10.99 -4.26
C LYS A 49 -0.01 10.07 -4.85
N THR A 50 0.36 9.20 -5.78
CA THR A 50 -0.55 8.20 -6.34
C THR A 50 -0.89 7.14 -5.28
N LEU A 51 0.10 6.62 -4.55
CA LEU A 51 -0.13 5.66 -3.47
C LEU A 51 -1.01 6.24 -2.36
N GLU A 52 -0.84 7.51 -2.00
CA GLU A 52 -1.66 8.18 -1.00
C GLU A 52 -3.15 8.24 -1.37
N LYS A 53 -3.49 8.35 -2.66
CA LYS A 53 -4.90 8.30 -3.12
C LYS A 53 -5.55 6.94 -2.89
N TYR A 54 -4.78 5.85 -2.86
CA TYR A 54 -5.29 4.51 -2.58
C TYR A 54 -5.22 4.18 -1.08
N ILE A 55 -4.21 4.69 -0.37
CA ILE A 55 -4.05 4.49 1.08
C ILE A 55 -5.15 5.21 1.85
N GLY A 56 -5.51 6.45 1.47
CA GLY A 56 -6.50 7.27 2.19
C GLY A 56 -7.83 6.54 2.42
N PRO A 57 -8.55 6.12 1.36
CA PRO A 57 -9.82 5.41 1.50
C PRO A 57 -9.67 4.12 2.32
N LEU A 58 -8.63 3.32 2.05
CA LEU A 58 -8.39 2.07 2.79
C LEU A 58 -8.11 2.31 4.28
N TRP A 59 -7.49 3.43 4.63
CA TRP A 59 -7.26 3.83 6.02
C TRP A 59 -8.56 4.25 6.71
N GLU A 60 -9.41 5.00 6.02
CA GLU A 60 -10.74 5.39 6.49
C GLU A 60 -11.63 4.17 6.71
N ASP A 61 -11.75 3.28 5.72
CA ASP A 61 -12.48 2.01 5.81
C ASP A 61 -12.00 1.14 6.99
N TYR A 62 -10.68 1.02 7.17
CA TYR A 62 -10.10 0.26 8.28
C TYR A 62 -10.45 0.85 9.64
N HIS A 63 -10.45 2.18 9.78
CA HIS A 63 -10.79 2.84 11.03
C HIS A 63 -12.30 2.90 11.29
N GLU A 64 -13.13 3.02 10.26
CA GLU A 64 -14.60 2.95 10.37
C GLU A 64 -15.06 1.54 10.77
N GLY A 65 -14.47 0.50 10.20
CA GLY A 65 -14.70 -0.89 10.60
C GLY A 65 -14.33 -1.16 12.06
N LYS A 66 -13.23 -0.57 12.55
CA LYS A 66 -12.85 -0.67 13.97
C LYS A 66 -13.75 0.11 14.92
N ASN A 67 -14.25 1.28 14.52
CA ASN A 67 -15.21 2.03 15.33
C ASN A 67 -16.57 1.34 15.42
N SER A 68 -16.96 0.58 14.39
CA SER A 68 -18.18 -0.23 14.39
C SER A 68 -18.07 -1.46 15.30
N GLN A 69 -16.93 -2.15 15.31
CA GLN A 69 -16.69 -3.28 16.24
C GLN A 69 -16.49 -2.86 17.71
N ALA A 70 -16.21 -1.59 17.99
CA ALA A 70 -16.05 -1.08 19.35
C ALA A 70 -17.38 -0.65 20.02
N LYS A 71 -18.50 -0.75 19.29
CA LYS A 71 -19.85 -0.36 19.77
C LYS A 71 -20.79 -1.54 20.04
N GLU A 72 -20.32 -2.79 19.97
CA GLU A 72 -21.04 -3.98 20.43
C GLU A 72 -20.58 -4.44 21.82
#